data_AF-A0A7C7CCJ3-F1
#
_entry.id   AF-A0A7C7CCJ3-F1
#
_cell.length_a   1.000
_cell.length_b   1.000
_cell.length_c   1.000
_cell.angle_alpha   90.00
_cell.angle_beta   90.00
_cell.angle_gamma   90.00
#
_symmetry.space_group_name_H-M   'P 1'
#
loop_
_entity.id
_entity.type
_entity.pdbx_description
1 polymer ?
#
loop_
_entity_poly.entity_id
_entity_poly.type
_entity_poly.pdbx_seq_one_letter_code
_entity_poly.pdbx_strand_id
1 'polypeptide(L)'
;MGFLDNSGDIVLDAVLTDTGRMRLAKGDGSFKISKFCLADDEINYELYNKSHASGSAYYDLEILQTPVMEAFTNNASSVKHRLMSISRTNLLYLPEMLLYTKSTNTEQYSTSGTYIVAVNKATEDPTAAIPADGGIGAASINGILHGETPGFQGASSIRVDQGLNTVDISYSYAIDSDLKETQYIVEMDNRLGTLVDTSGNAQTVSYIDDDNIASYYLSSTTNSALIKDDIDSTALNGSPIAGPRGTKLEFGIKASLEINTSTHLFDKIGLSTNPTIESVECRAIDSIIRVVGATTGTSININVRYVRKV
;
A
#
# COMPACT_ATOMS: atom_id res chain seq x y z
N MET A 1 7.43 -22.27 -15.17
CA MET A 1 8.57 -23.17 -14.92
C MET A 1 8.43 -24.45 -15.72
N GLY A 2 9.41 -24.76 -16.57
CA GLY A 2 9.59 -26.08 -17.18
C GLY A 2 10.90 -26.66 -16.66
N PHE A 3 10.82 -27.82 -16.01
CA PHE A 3 11.94 -28.55 -15.42
C PHE A 3 12.44 -29.59 -16.43
N LEU A 4 13.74 -29.59 -16.71
CA LEU A 4 14.42 -30.71 -17.35
C LEU A 4 15.44 -31.25 -16.35
N ASP A 5 15.03 -32.35 -15.71
CA ASP A 5 15.86 -33.14 -14.81
C ASP A 5 17.06 -33.71 -15.57
N ASN A 6 18.27 -33.55 -15.05
CA ASN A 6 19.41 -34.34 -15.48
C ASN A 6 20.49 -34.54 -14.39
N SER A 7 20.22 -34.22 -13.12
CA SER A 7 21.21 -34.47 -12.05
C SER A 7 20.63 -34.37 -10.64
N GLY A 8 20.08 -35.48 -10.16
CA GLY A 8 20.30 -36.05 -8.82
C GLY A 8 19.86 -35.29 -7.55
N ASP A 9 20.31 -34.05 -7.33
CA ASP A 9 20.10 -33.32 -6.07
C ASP A 9 20.04 -31.80 -6.32
N ILE A 10 19.01 -31.16 -5.76
CA ILE A 10 18.86 -29.69 -5.72
C ILE A 10 19.34 -29.22 -4.36
N VAL A 11 20.46 -28.50 -4.32
CA VAL A 11 20.99 -27.87 -3.10
C VAL A 11 20.41 -26.46 -3.01
N LEU A 12 19.66 -26.18 -1.94
CA LEU A 12 19.10 -24.87 -1.65
C LEU A 12 19.90 -24.22 -0.53
N ASP A 13 20.49 -23.06 -0.80
CA ASP A 13 21.05 -22.20 0.24
C ASP A 13 19.95 -21.27 0.77
N ALA A 14 19.69 -21.33 2.06
CA ALA A 14 18.59 -20.59 2.68
C ALA A 14 19.02 -20.04 4.04
N VAL A 15 18.77 -18.74 4.25
CA VAL A 15 19.03 -18.09 5.53
C VAL A 15 17.76 -18.09 6.37
N LEU A 16 17.86 -18.56 7.61
CA LEU A 16 16.74 -18.53 8.55
C LEU A 16 16.49 -17.11 9.08
N THR A 17 15.22 -16.75 9.24
CA THR A 17 14.78 -15.57 10.01
C THR A 17 15.21 -15.68 11.47
N ASP A 18 15.15 -14.59 12.23
CA ASP A 18 15.54 -14.59 13.65
C ASP A 18 14.77 -15.63 14.48
N THR A 19 13.46 -15.75 14.25
CA THR A 19 12.63 -16.79 14.89
C THR A 19 13.07 -18.19 14.48
N GLY A 20 13.47 -18.38 13.21
CA GLY A 20 14.01 -19.64 12.70
C GLY A 20 15.34 -19.99 13.37
N ARG A 21 16.28 -19.04 13.44
CA ARG A 21 17.56 -19.19 14.14
C ARG A 21 17.37 -19.49 15.62
N MET A 22 16.45 -18.79 16.29
CA MET A 22 16.09 -19.06 17.69
C MET A 22 15.62 -20.50 17.88
N ARG A 23 14.74 -21.01 17.00
CA ARG A 23 14.23 -22.38 17.10
C ARG A 23 15.31 -23.42 16.80
N LEU A 24 16.16 -23.17 15.81
CA LEU A 24 17.30 -24.05 15.51
C LEU A 24 18.30 -24.07 16.68
N ALA A 25 18.59 -22.93 17.27
CA ALA A 25 19.55 -22.77 18.38
C ALA A 25 19.11 -23.48 19.67
N LYS A 26 17.84 -23.88 19.81
CA LYS A 26 17.37 -24.68 20.95
C LYS A 26 17.99 -26.08 21.01
N GLY A 27 18.42 -26.64 19.88
CA GLY A 27 19.18 -27.91 19.84
C GLY A 27 18.42 -29.14 20.37
N ASP A 28 17.11 -29.05 20.56
CA ASP A 28 16.26 -30.09 21.15
C ASP A 28 15.68 -31.07 20.10
N GLY A 29 16.07 -30.94 18.83
CA GLY A 29 15.55 -31.74 17.72
C GLY A 29 14.09 -31.43 17.34
N SER A 30 13.47 -30.42 17.95
CA SER A 30 12.09 -29.99 17.63
C SER A 30 12.00 -29.19 16.33
N PHE A 31 13.11 -28.60 15.89
CA PHE A 31 13.15 -27.80 14.67
C PHE A 31 13.04 -28.69 13.43
N LYS A 32 11.89 -28.62 12.76
CA LYS A 32 11.63 -29.26 11.48
C LYS A 32 10.92 -28.29 10.55
N ILE A 33 11.45 -28.11 9.34
CA ILE A 33 10.78 -27.36 8.28
C ILE A 33 9.74 -28.30 7.67
N SER A 34 8.46 -28.07 7.96
CA SER A 34 7.35 -28.91 7.46
C SER A 34 6.65 -28.31 6.24
N LYS A 35 6.71 -26.98 6.11
CA LYS A 35 6.12 -26.22 5.01
C LYS A 35 7.04 -25.06 4.68
N PHE A 36 7.14 -24.76 3.39
CA PHE A 36 7.86 -23.60 2.88
C PHE A 36 7.03 -22.95 1.77
N CYS A 37 7.25 -21.66 1.54
CA CYS A 37 6.70 -20.91 0.43
C CYS A 37 7.89 -20.38 -0.37
N LEU A 38 7.80 -20.48 -1.69
CA LEU A 38 8.73 -19.83 -2.60
C LEU A 38 8.12 -18.48 -2.98
N ALA A 39 8.92 -17.42 -2.91
CA ALA A 39 8.52 -16.09 -3.34
C ALA A 39 9.39 -15.68 -4.53
N ASP A 40 8.76 -15.36 -5.65
CA ASP A 40 9.37 -14.78 -6.84
C ASP A 40 8.90 -13.33 -7.06
N ASP A 41 8.42 -12.69 -5.98
CA ASP A 41 7.83 -11.34 -5.97
C ASP A 41 8.79 -10.22 -6.46
N GLU A 42 10.08 -10.52 -6.58
CA GLU A 42 11.13 -9.65 -7.13
C GLU A 42 11.16 -9.64 -8.66
N ILE A 43 10.67 -10.70 -9.31
CA ILE A 43 10.70 -10.84 -10.76
C ILE A 43 9.44 -10.21 -11.37
N ASN A 44 9.61 -9.15 -12.16
CA ASN A 44 8.51 -8.61 -12.95
C ASN A 44 8.35 -9.38 -14.27
N TYR A 45 7.42 -10.34 -14.29
CA TYR A 45 7.11 -11.12 -15.49
C TYR A 45 6.43 -10.32 -16.61
N GLU A 46 5.92 -9.11 -16.35
CA GLU A 46 5.34 -8.24 -17.39
C GLU A 46 6.38 -7.75 -18.39
N LEU A 47 7.67 -7.77 -18.02
CA LEU A 47 8.79 -7.46 -18.92
C LEU A 47 9.03 -8.55 -19.99
N TYR A 48 8.27 -9.66 -19.95
CA TYR A 48 8.37 -10.71 -20.95
C TYR A 48 7.77 -10.26 -22.30
N ASN A 49 8.63 -9.92 -23.25
CA ASN A 49 8.24 -9.41 -24.55
C ASN A 49 8.14 -10.51 -25.62
N LYS A 50 6.92 -11.02 -25.83
CA LYS A 50 6.62 -12.03 -26.87
C LYS A 50 6.80 -11.54 -28.32
N SER A 51 6.97 -10.24 -28.55
CA SER A 51 7.11 -9.63 -29.88
C SER A 51 8.49 -9.02 -30.10
N HIS A 52 9.51 -9.38 -29.30
CA HIS A 52 10.86 -8.85 -29.45
C HIS A 52 11.41 -9.14 -30.86
N ALA A 53 11.81 -8.08 -31.57
CA ALA A 53 12.20 -8.14 -32.99
C ALA A 53 13.39 -9.07 -33.28
N SER A 54 14.23 -9.34 -32.27
CA SER A 54 15.39 -10.24 -32.40
C SER A 54 15.06 -11.73 -32.22
N GLY A 55 13.79 -12.09 -32.04
CA GLY A 55 13.32 -13.47 -31.96
C GLY A 55 13.20 -14.01 -30.52
N SER A 56 12.74 -15.26 -30.41
CA SER A 56 12.30 -15.88 -29.14
C SER A 56 13.38 -16.04 -28.07
N ALA A 57 14.65 -15.98 -28.46
CA ALA A 57 15.79 -16.02 -27.54
C ALA A 57 15.95 -14.73 -26.71
N TYR A 58 15.22 -13.67 -27.04
CA TYR A 58 15.31 -12.37 -26.37
C TYR A 58 14.00 -11.96 -25.68
N TYR A 59 13.01 -12.84 -25.63
CA TYR A 59 11.71 -12.52 -25.02
C TYR A 59 11.83 -12.30 -23.51
N ASP A 60 12.81 -12.93 -22.87
CA ASP A 60 13.12 -12.86 -21.45
C ASP A 60 14.40 -12.07 -21.13
N LEU A 61 15.00 -11.38 -22.11
CA LEU A 61 16.28 -10.69 -21.92
C LEU A 61 16.22 -9.67 -20.78
N GLU A 62 15.17 -8.85 -20.74
CA GLU A 62 14.99 -7.84 -19.70
C GLU A 62 14.84 -8.48 -18.31
N ILE A 63 14.13 -9.61 -18.22
CA ILE A 63 13.98 -10.37 -16.97
C ILE A 63 15.32 -10.95 -16.52
N LEU A 64 16.10 -11.54 -17.44
CA LEU A 64 17.41 -12.11 -17.13
C LEU A 64 18.44 -11.05 -16.71
N GLN A 65 18.24 -9.80 -17.13
CA GLN A 65 19.07 -8.67 -16.74
C GLN A 65 18.64 -8.04 -15.41
N THR A 66 17.47 -8.39 -14.86
CA THR A 66 17.07 -7.89 -13.54
C THR A 66 17.96 -8.50 -12.45
N PRO A 67 18.58 -7.67 -11.59
CA PRO A 67 19.38 -8.18 -10.49
C PRO A 67 18.46 -8.86 -9.47
N VAL A 68 18.64 -10.16 -9.26
CA VAL A 68 18.01 -10.90 -8.17
C VAL A 68 18.91 -10.78 -6.94
N MET A 69 18.36 -10.27 -5.85
CA MET A 69 19.13 -10.04 -4.62
C MET A 69 19.24 -11.33 -3.81
N GLU A 70 20.23 -11.40 -2.93
CA GLU A 70 20.35 -12.53 -1.99
C GLU A 70 19.18 -12.55 -1.00
N ALA A 71 18.88 -13.74 -0.46
CA ALA A 71 17.79 -13.90 0.49
C ALA A 71 18.08 -13.14 1.80
N PHE A 72 17.36 -12.03 2.03
CA PHE A 72 17.45 -11.26 3.26
C PHE A 72 16.76 -11.98 4.43
N THR A 73 17.30 -11.80 5.65
CA THR A 73 16.73 -12.39 6.87
C THR A 73 15.45 -11.71 7.34
N ASN A 74 15.18 -10.50 6.85
CA ASN A 74 13.97 -9.73 7.17
C ASN A 74 12.86 -10.06 6.16
N ASN A 75 11.90 -10.87 6.59
CA ASN A 75 10.76 -11.29 5.78
C ASN A 75 9.76 -10.15 5.47
N ALA A 76 9.84 -9.01 6.16
CA ALA A 76 8.96 -7.90 5.90
C ALA A 76 9.33 -7.13 4.62
N SER A 77 10.59 -7.25 4.18
CA SER A 77 11.13 -6.46 3.06
C SER A 77 11.18 -7.18 1.72
N SER A 78 11.32 -8.52 1.69
CA SER A 78 11.54 -9.27 0.44
C SER A 78 10.31 -9.99 -0.12
N VAL A 79 9.32 -10.32 0.72
CA VAL A 79 8.18 -11.17 0.33
C VAL A 79 6.85 -10.43 0.47
N LYS A 80 6.10 -10.30 -0.63
CA LYS A 80 4.75 -9.72 -0.67
C LYS A 80 3.69 -10.75 -0.29
N HIS A 81 3.90 -12.03 -0.67
CA HIS A 81 2.98 -13.12 -0.38
C HIS A 81 3.57 -14.10 0.65
N ARG A 82 3.08 -14.04 1.88
CA ARG A 82 3.60 -14.86 2.98
C ARG A 82 2.95 -16.24 3.01
N LEU A 83 3.63 -17.21 3.63
CA LEU A 83 3.08 -18.53 3.87
C LEU A 83 1.84 -18.42 4.77
N MET A 84 0.66 -18.71 4.21
CA MET A 84 -0.60 -18.79 4.94
C MET A 84 -1.11 -20.23 5.00
N SER A 85 -1.85 -20.56 6.06
CA SER A 85 -2.51 -21.86 6.19
C SER A 85 -4.00 -21.71 5.92
N ILE A 86 -4.46 -22.31 4.82
CA ILE A 86 -5.87 -22.40 4.50
C ILE A 86 -6.31 -23.86 4.65
N SER A 87 -7.44 -24.09 5.31
CA SER A 87 -7.98 -25.44 5.56
C SER A 87 -8.59 -26.07 4.30
N ARG A 88 -8.93 -25.24 3.31
CA ARG A 88 -9.62 -25.61 2.08
C ARG A 88 -8.64 -26.01 0.98
N THR A 89 -9.03 -27.02 0.20
CA THR A 89 -8.25 -27.57 -0.92
C THR A 89 -8.83 -27.21 -2.29
N ASN A 90 -9.90 -26.42 -2.34
CA ASN A 90 -10.62 -26.04 -3.55
C ASN A 90 -10.41 -24.57 -3.96
N LEU A 91 -9.28 -23.99 -3.57
CA LEU A 91 -8.93 -22.60 -3.85
C LEU A 91 -8.06 -22.52 -5.10
N LEU A 92 -8.51 -21.75 -6.07
CA LEU A 92 -7.75 -21.44 -7.29
C LEU A 92 -7.14 -20.04 -7.26
N TYR A 93 -7.80 -19.10 -6.58
CA TYR A 93 -7.43 -17.69 -6.54
C TYR A 93 -7.12 -17.25 -5.10
N LEU A 94 -6.11 -16.39 -4.95
CA LEU A 94 -5.82 -15.68 -3.71
C LEU A 94 -6.33 -14.23 -3.82
N PRO A 95 -6.74 -13.62 -2.70
CA PRO A 95 -7.15 -12.23 -2.68
C PRO A 95 -5.94 -11.31 -2.91
N GLU A 96 -6.21 -10.20 -3.57
CA GLU A 96 -5.28 -9.09 -3.79
C GLU A 96 -5.86 -7.82 -3.16
N MET A 97 -4.99 -6.85 -2.89
CA MET A 97 -5.38 -5.50 -2.49
C MET A 97 -5.00 -4.53 -3.60
N LEU A 98 -5.95 -3.69 -4.04
CA LEU A 98 -5.75 -2.73 -5.11
C LEU A 98 -6.25 -1.34 -4.70
N LEU A 99 -5.56 -0.29 -5.17
CA LEU A 99 -6.01 1.10 -4.95
C LEU A 99 -7.21 1.42 -5.84
N TYR A 100 -8.20 2.08 -5.26
CA TYR A 100 -9.35 2.56 -6.02
C TYR A 100 -9.15 4.01 -6.48
N THR A 101 -8.77 4.16 -7.75
CA THR A 101 -8.45 5.47 -8.36
C THR A 101 -9.46 5.91 -9.43
N LYS A 102 -10.72 5.48 -9.34
CA LYS A 102 -11.75 5.78 -10.38
C LYS A 102 -12.84 6.77 -9.94
N SER A 103 -12.77 7.24 -8.69
CA SER A 103 -13.71 8.22 -8.16
C SER A 103 -12.99 9.53 -7.91
N THR A 104 -13.67 10.65 -8.17
CA THR A 104 -13.20 12.01 -8.00
C THR A 104 -12.50 12.24 -6.64
N ASN A 105 -13.01 11.60 -5.57
CA ASN A 105 -12.47 11.77 -4.22
C ASN A 105 -11.38 10.74 -3.83
N THR A 106 -11.10 9.73 -4.65
CA THR A 106 -10.11 8.67 -4.32
C THR A 106 -9.03 8.49 -5.38
N GLU A 107 -9.13 9.23 -6.48
CA GLU A 107 -8.14 9.35 -7.53
C GLU A 107 -6.79 9.84 -7.01
N GLN A 108 -5.70 9.37 -7.61
CA GLN A 108 -4.36 9.91 -7.37
C GLN A 108 -4.18 11.21 -8.16
N TYR A 109 -3.23 12.05 -7.73
CA TYR A 109 -2.92 13.26 -8.49
C TYR A 109 -2.34 12.88 -9.85
N SER A 110 -2.99 13.30 -10.93
CA SER A 110 -2.77 12.81 -12.30
C SER A 110 -1.34 13.03 -12.82
N THR A 111 -0.68 14.12 -12.39
CA THR A 111 0.65 14.49 -12.87
C THR A 111 1.77 13.70 -12.18
N SER A 112 1.59 13.30 -10.92
CA SER A 112 2.63 12.61 -10.15
C SER A 112 2.33 11.15 -9.85
N GLY A 113 1.08 10.68 -10.02
CA GLY A 113 0.68 9.34 -9.63
C GLY A 113 0.78 9.09 -8.13
N THR A 114 0.71 10.14 -7.32
CA THR A 114 0.83 10.09 -5.85
C THR A 114 -0.34 10.78 -5.18
N TYR A 115 -0.62 10.43 -3.93
CA TYR A 115 -1.54 11.20 -3.09
C TYR A 115 -0.82 12.39 -2.48
N ILE A 116 -1.36 13.59 -2.62
CA ILE A 116 -0.76 14.82 -2.09
C ILE A 116 -1.49 15.20 -0.81
N VAL A 117 -0.78 15.46 0.29
CA VAL A 117 -1.36 15.92 1.56
C VAL A 117 -0.98 17.37 1.77
N ALA A 118 -1.95 18.28 1.71
CA ALA A 118 -1.76 19.70 2.02
C ALA A 118 -1.66 19.89 3.54
N VAL A 119 -0.51 20.33 4.04
CA VAL A 119 -0.20 20.23 5.48
C VAL A 119 -0.70 21.39 6.34
N ASN A 120 -0.96 22.56 5.77
CA ASN A 120 -1.42 23.73 6.50
C ASN A 120 -2.57 24.43 5.76
N LYS A 121 -3.30 25.27 6.49
CA LYS A 121 -4.44 26.02 5.96
C LYS A 121 -4.09 26.90 4.78
N ALA A 122 -2.89 27.49 4.76
CA ALA A 122 -2.43 28.31 3.63
C ALA A 122 -2.19 27.48 2.35
N THR A 123 -1.89 26.19 2.49
CA THR A 123 -1.77 25.26 1.36
C THR A 123 -3.13 24.65 1.02
N GLU A 124 -4.04 24.52 1.98
CA GLU A 124 -5.40 24.00 1.76
C GLU A 124 -6.36 25.04 1.16
N ASP A 125 -6.27 26.32 1.54
CA ASP A 125 -7.29 27.30 1.21
C ASP A 125 -6.97 28.08 -0.09
N PRO A 126 -7.78 27.97 -1.15
CA PRO A 126 -7.64 28.82 -2.34
C PRO A 126 -8.13 30.26 -2.11
N THR A 127 -8.79 30.57 -0.98
CA THR A 127 -9.47 31.85 -0.71
C THR A 127 -8.73 32.82 0.20
N ALA A 128 -7.39 32.73 0.30
CA ALA A 128 -6.62 33.90 0.70
C ALA A 128 -6.98 35.06 -0.27
N ALA A 129 -7.35 36.22 0.28
CA ALA A 129 -7.87 37.39 -0.45
C ALA A 129 -6.85 38.08 -1.39
N ILE A 130 -5.93 37.32 -1.99
CA ILE A 130 -4.94 37.76 -2.95
C ILE A 130 -5.10 36.87 -4.20
N PRO A 131 -5.66 37.39 -5.30
CA PRO A 131 -6.02 36.62 -6.50
C PRO A 131 -4.84 36.06 -7.32
N ALA A 132 -3.63 36.01 -6.75
CA ALA A 132 -2.43 35.42 -7.34
C ALA A 132 -1.78 34.37 -6.43
N ASP A 133 -2.39 34.06 -5.28
CA ASP A 133 -1.76 33.34 -4.16
C ASP A 133 -2.62 32.18 -3.62
N GLY A 134 -3.44 31.56 -4.49
CA GLY A 134 -4.33 30.46 -4.11
C GLY A 134 -3.57 29.25 -3.57
N GLY A 135 -4.03 28.66 -2.46
CA GLY A 135 -3.59 27.34 -2.02
C GLY A 135 -3.96 26.23 -3.02
N ILE A 136 -3.34 25.07 -2.84
CA ILE A 136 -3.50 23.89 -3.70
C ILE A 136 -4.79 23.12 -3.39
N GLY A 137 -5.32 23.23 -2.17
CA GLY A 137 -6.54 22.54 -1.74
C GLY A 137 -7.84 23.15 -2.24
N ALA A 138 -7.86 23.67 -3.48
CA ALA A 138 -9.13 24.04 -4.10
C ALA A 138 -10.08 22.84 -4.07
N ALA A 139 -11.27 23.04 -3.51
CA ALA A 139 -12.31 22.05 -3.49
C ALA A 139 -12.46 21.47 -4.90
N SER A 140 -12.19 20.17 -5.04
CA SER A 140 -12.27 19.37 -6.28
C SER A 140 -11.01 19.19 -7.14
N ILE A 141 -9.79 19.36 -6.61
CA ILE A 141 -8.60 18.78 -7.29
C ILE A 141 -8.36 17.36 -6.79
N ASN A 142 -8.59 16.40 -7.68
CA ASN A 142 -8.49 14.97 -7.39
C ASN A 142 -7.07 14.60 -6.92
N GLY A 143 -7.00 13.79 -5.87
CA GLY A 143 -5.73 13.29 -5.32
C GLY A 143 -5.02 14.21 -4.33
N ILE A 144 -5.66 15.30 -3.93
CA ILE A 144 -5.17 16.21 -2.89
C ILE A 144 -6.03 16.03 -1.63
N LEU A 145 -5.39 15.55 -0.57
CA LEU A 145 -5.95 15.35 0.76
C LEU A 145 -5.71 16.59 1.62
N HIS A 146 -6.70 16.94 2.42
CA HIS A 146 -6.61 18.00 3.43
C HIS A 146 -5.97 17.43 4.71
N GLY A 147 -4.75 17.85 5.02
CA GLY A 147 -4.00 17.42 6.19
C GLY A 147 -4.31 18.19 7.47
N GLU A 148 -4.72 19.45 7.41
CA GLU A 148 -5.16 20.24 8.57
C GLU A 148 -6.65 20.00 8.87
N THR A 149 -7.48 19.93 7.82
CA THR A 149 -8.94 19.76 7.93
C THR A 149 -9.46 18.48 7.25
N PRO A 150 -9.07 17.29 7.73
CA PRO A 150 -9.35 16.01 7.06
C PRO A 150 -10.84 15.57 7.04
N GLY A 151 -11.74 16.34 7.65
CA GLY A 151 -13.19 16.07 7.70
C GLY A 151 -14.03 17.04 6.84
N PHE A 152 -13.41 17.79 5.93
CA PHE A 152 -14.14 18.67 5.01
C PHE A 152 -15.02 17.85 4.06
N GLN A 153 -16.26 18.28 3.80
CA GLN A 153 -17.14 17.59 2.86
C GLN A 153 -16.52 17.60 1.45
N GLY A 154 -16.27 16.41 0.91
CA GLY A 154 -15.60 16.26 -0.39
C GLY A 154 -14.07 16.19 -0.31
N ALA A 155 -13.49 16.05 0.88
CA ALA A 155 -12.07 15.77 1.03
C ALA A 155 -11.70 14.46 0.33
N SER A 156 -10.55 14.45 -0.35
CA SER A 156 -10.01 13.23 -0.96
C SER A 156 -9.62 12.22 0.13
N SER A 157 -9.94 10.95 -0.10
CA SER A 157 -9.59 9.83 0.77
C SER A 157 -8.79 8.78 0.00
N ILE A 158 -7.96 8.02 0.70
CA ILE A 158 -7.28 6.86 0.12
C ILE A 158 -8.18 5.65 0.36
N ARG A 159 -8.55 4.98 -0.73
CA ARG A 159 -9.35 3.74 -0.68
C ARG A 159 -8.57 2.57 -1.25
N VAL A 160 -8.46 1.51 -0.47
CA VAL A 160 -7.91 0.22 -0.86
C VAL A 160 -9.02 -0.81 -0.81
N ASP A 161 -9.21 -1.52 -1.91
CA ASP A 161 -10.19 -2.60 -2.02
C ASP A 161 -9.48 -3.96 -1.97
N GLN A 162 -10.12 -4.92 -1.32
CA GLN A 162 -9.64 -6.28 -1.15
C GLN A 162 -10.60 -7.27 -1.80
N GLY A 163 -10.06 -8.29 -2.49
CA GLY A 163 -10.88 -9.27 -3.22
C GLY A 163 -10.12 -10.05 -4.30
N LEU A 164 -10.84 -10.83 -5.10
CA LEU A 164 -10.27 -11.68 -6.14
C LEU A 164 -10.26 -10.96 -7.49
N ASN A 165 -9.08 -10.67 -8.03
CA ASN A 165 -8.94 -10.01 -9.32
C ASN A 165 -9.02 -11.02 -10.48
N THR A 166 -10.21 -11.56 -10.72
CA THR A 166 -10.47 -12.51 -11.82
C THR A 166 -11.75 -12.18 -12.56
N VAL A 167 -11.79 -12.48 -13.86
CA VAL A 167 -12.99 -12.36 -14.70
C VAL A 167 -13.83 -13.63 -14.71
N ASP A 168 -13.30 -14.76 -14.22
CA ASP A 168 -13.97 -16.06 -14.26
C ASP A 168 -15.12 -16.15 -13.25
N ILE A 169 -15.02 -15.40 -12.15
CA ILE A 169 -16.00 -15.37 -11.07
C ILE A 169 -16.58 -13.96 -11.03
N SER A 170 -17.91 -13.84 -11.08
CA SER A 170 -18.59 -12.55 -11.00
C SER A 170 -18.35 -11.86 -9.66
N TYR A 171 -18.22 -10.53 -9.70
CA TYR A 171 -18.13 -9.65 -8.52
C TYR A 171 -19.36 -9.71 -7.59
N SER A 172 -20.49 -10.25 -8.07
CA SER A 172 -21.71 -10.43 -7.28
C SER A 172 -21.63 -11.59 -6.28
N TYR A 173 -20.65 -12.48 -6.41
CA TYR A 173 -20.45 -13.56 -5.45
C TYR A 173 -19.74 -13.03 -4.20
N ALA A 174 -20.21 -13.45 -3.03
CA ALA A 174 -19.54 -13.15 -1.79
C ALA A 174 -18.20 -13.91 -1.74
N ILE A 175 -17.13 -13.21 -1.39
CA ILE A 175 -15.86 -13.86 -1.07
C ILE A 175 -16.02 -14.72 0.19
N ASP A 176 -15.32 -15.84 0.22
CA ASP A 176 -15.28 -16.71 1.40
C ASP A 176 -14.65 -16.02 2.62
N SER A 177 -15.14 -16.37 3.81
CA SER A 177 -14.67 -15.77 5.07
C SER A 177 -13.18 -15.95 5.34
N ASP A 178 -12.61 -17.06 4.88
CA ASP A 178 -11.18 -17.38 5.06
C ASP A 178 -10.27 -16.50 4.20
N LEU A 179 -10.83 -15.92 3.13
CA LEU A 179 -10.14 -15.01 2.22
C LEU A 179 -10.55 -13.55 2.45
N LYS A 180 -11.45 -13.27 3.40
CA LYS A 180 -11.94 -11.92 3.66
C LYS A 180 -11.08 -11.25 4.72
N GLU A 181 -10.55 -10.08 4.41
CA GLU A 181 -9.84 -9.26 5.39
C GLU A 181 -10.85 -8.62 6.36
N THR A 182 -10.71 -8.93 7.64
CA THR A 182 -11.47 -8.24 8.72
C THR A 182 -10.60 -7.29 9.52
N GLN A 183 -9.28 -7.39 9.35
CA GLN A 183 -8.29 -6.66 10.10
C GLN A 183 -7.17 -6.19 9.17
N TYR A 184 -6.75 -4.95 9.37
CA TYR A 184 -5.67 -4.32 8.61
C TYR A 184 -4.64 -3.72 9.55
N ILE A 185 -3.38 -3.76 9.12
CA ILE A 185 -2.26 -3.10 9.77
C ILE A 185 -1.82 -1.99 8.82
N VAL A 186 -1.88 -0.75 9.29
CA VAL A 186 -1.40 0.41 8.51
C VAL A 186 -0.14 0.94 9.17
N GLU A 187 0.93 1.10 8.39
CA GLU A 187 2.23 1.58 8.84
C GLU A 187 2.53 2.92 8.16
N MET A 188 2.86 3.95 8.95
CA MET A 188 3.22 5.29 8.44
C MET A 188 4.17 6.03 9.39
N ASP A 189 4.92 7.01 8.90
CA ASP A 189 5.81 7.84 9.73
C ASP A 189 4.99 8.74 10.68
N ASN A 190 5.14 8.50 11.99
CA ASN A 190 4.42 9.21 13.05
C ASN A 190 4.72 10.72 13.08
N ARG A 191 5.88 11.15 12.56
CA ARG A 191 6.29 12.56 12.55
C ARG A 191 5.59 13.34 11.45
N LEU A 192 5.14 12.67 10.39
CA LEU A 192 4.52 13.32 9.23
C LEU A 192 3.00 13.41 9.39
N GLY A 193 2.36 12.43 10.03
CA GLY A 193 0.93 12.53 10.25
C GLY A 193 0.34 11.41 11.08
N THR A 194 -0.97 11.50 11.27
CA THR A 194 -1.77 10.50 11.96
C THR A 194 -2.90 10.03 11.05
N LEU A 195 -3.22 8.74 11.10
CA LEU A 195 -4.35 8.16 10.39
C LEU A 195 -5.68 8.76 10.88
N VAL A 196 -6.56 9.15 9.98
CA VAL A 196 -7.92 9.61 10.30
C VAL A 196 -8.99 8.85 9.50
N ASP A 197 -10.22 8.83 10.02
CA ASP A 197 -11.38 8.41 9.24
C ASP A 197 -11.83 9.49 8.24
N THR A 198 -12.78 9.15 7.37
CA THR A 198 -13.37 10.08 6.39
C THR A 198 -14.13 11.26 7.02
N SER A 199 -14.37 11.21 8.34
CA SER A 199 -15.00 12.28 9.11
C SER A 199 -13.99 13.16 9.84
N GLY A 200 -12.69 12.86 9.72
CA GLY A 200 -11.58 13.57 10.36
C GLY A 200 -11.24 13.12 11.79
N ASN A 201 -11.81 12.02 12.29
CA ASN A 201 -11.46 11.48 13.61
C ASN A 201 -10.14 10.70 13.56
N ALA A 202 -9.16 11.15 14.34
CA ALA A 202 -7.86 10.49 14.44
C ALA A 202 -7.94 9.13 15.13
N GLN A 203 -7.25 8.15 14.57
CA GLN A 203 -7.15 6.81 15.12
C GLN A 203 -6.04 6.73 16.16
N THR A 204 -6.20 5.83 17.13
CA THR A 204 -5.20 5.59 18.15
C THR A 204 -4.06 4.74 17.61
N VAL A 205 -2.83 5.21 17.76
CA VAL A 205 -1.62 4.47 17.42
C VAL A 205 -1.51 3.23 18.32
N SER A 206 -1.24 2.07 17.73
CA SER A 206 -1.09 0.82 18.50
C SER A 206 0.34 0.59 18.96
N TYR A 207 1.30 0.86 18.07
CA TYR A 207 2.72 0.71 18.34
C TYR A 207 3.52 1.76 17.56
N ILE A 208 4.64 2.21 18.12
CA ILE A 208 5.61 3.06 17.44
C ILE A 208 6.95 2.34 17.57
N ASP A 209 7.58 2.07 16.44
CA ASP A 209 8.90 1.45 16.38
C ASP A 209 10.02 2.48 16.64
N ASP A 210 11.24 2.01 16.81
CA ASP A 210 12.41 2.84 17.14
C ASP A 210 12.79 3.84 16.02
N ASP A 211 12.41 3.55 14.77
CA ASP A 211 12.55 4.41 13.61
C ASP A 211 11.40 5.44 13.44
N ASN A 212 10.48 5.52 14.43
CA ASN A 212 9.26 6.34 14.42
C ASN A 212 8.20 5.94 13.39
N ILE A 213 8.23 4.72 12.87
CA ILE A 213 7.09 4.17 12.12
C ILE A 213 5.99 3.80 13.12
N ALA A 214 4.82 4.41 12.97
CA ALA A 214 3.61 4.08 13.71
C ALA A 214 2.83 2.97 13.00
N SER A 215 2.46 1.94 13.74
CA SER A 215 1.57 0.87 13.31
C SER A 215 0.19 1.04 13.93
N TYR A 216 -0.85 0.98 13.08
CA TYR A 216 -2.25 1.06 13.45
C TYR A 216 -2.92 -0.29 13.20
N TYR A 217 -3.42 -0.93 14.27
CA TYR A 217 -4.23 -2.14 14.14
C TYR A 217 -5.70 -1.78 14.02
N LEU A 218 -6.25 -2.01 12.84
CA LEU A 218 -7.63 -1.73 12.51
C LEU A 218 -8.42 -3.03 12.45
N SER A 219 -9.61 -3.03 13.05
CA SER A 219 -10.54 -4.16 13.00
C SER A 219 -11.91 -3.68 12.52
N SER A 220 -12.57 -4.47 11.67
CA SER A 220 -13.91 -4.15 11.16
C SER A 220 -14.95 -4.02 12.27
N THR A 221 -14.73 -4.67 13.41
CA THR A 221 -15.61 -4.61 14.59
C THR A 221 -15.53 -3.31 15.36
N THR A 222 -14.34 -2.70 15.46
CA THR A 222 -14.13 -1.46 16.23
C THR A 222 -14.11 -0.23 15.33
N ASN A 223 -13.64 -0.38 14.08
CA ASN A 223 -13.36 0.71 13.16
C ASN A 223 -14.20 0.59 11.89
N SER A 224 -15.51 0.38 12.06
CA SER A 224 -16.48 0.25 10.96
C SER A 224 -16.60 1.50 10.07
N ALA A 225 -16.11 2.65 10.53
CA ALA A 225 -16.01 3.87 9.72
C ALA A 225 -14.90 3.79 8.66
N LEU A 226 -13.82 3.07 8.95
CA LEU A 226 -12.64 2.90 8.09
C LEU A 226 -12.74 1.65 7.22
N ILE A 227 -13.17 0.54 7.83
CA ILE A 227 -13.32 -0.75 7.16
C ILE A 227 -14.80 -0.96 6.90
N LYS A 228 -15.17 -0.91 5.62
CA LYS A 228 -16.54 -1.17 5.18
C LYS A 228 -16.54 -2.46 4.39
N ASP A 229 -17.61 -3.23 4.51
CA ASP A 229 -17.83 -4.35 3.60
C ASP A 229 -18.11 -3.80 2.21
N ASP A 230 -17.36 -4.27 1.21
CA ASP A 230 -17.51 -3.85 -0.19
C ASP A 230 -18.38 -4.81 -0.97
N ILE A 231 -19.50 -5.23 -0.37
CA ILE A 231 -20.57 -5.93 -1.08
C ILE A 231 -21.37 -4.88 -1.88
N ASP A 232 -20.69 -4.10 -2.71
CA ASP A 232 -21.36 -3.21 -3.65
C ASP A 232 -21.68 -4.01 -4.91
N SER A 233 -22.78 -4.75 -4.82
CA SER A 233 -23.30 -5.69 -5.84
C SER A 233 -23.84 -4.99 -7.08
N THR A 234 -23.81 -3.65 -7.13
CA THR A 234 -24.61 -2.86 -8.06
C THR A 234 -23.84 -2.20 -9.19
N ALA A 235 -22.51 -2.07 -9.12
CA ALA A 235 -21.71 -1.39 -10.16
C ALA A 235 -20.33 -2.01 -10.46
N LEU A 236 -20.10 -2.32 -11.74
CA LEU A 236 -18.82 -2.79 -12.31
C LEU A 236 -17.68 -1.77 -12.09
N ASN A 237 -18.01 -0.48 -12.02
CA ASN A 237 -17.04 0.62 -11.86
C ASN A 237 -16.76 1.00 -10.40
N GLY A 238 -17.43 0.38 -9.42
CA GLY A 238 -17.34 0.76 -8.00
C GLY A 238 -16.09 0.28 -7.25
N SER A 239 -15.25 -0.54 -7.89
CA SER A 239 -14.03 -1.15 -7.35
C SER A 239 -13.04 -1.44 -8.49
N PRO A 240 -11.72 -1.49 -8.25
CA PRO A 240 -10.77 -1.94 -9.27
C PRO A 240 -10.79 -3.48 -9.43
N ILE A 241 -11.42 -4.21 -8.51
CA ILE A 241 -11.45 -5.68 -8.49
C ILE A 241 -12.56 -6.20 -9.42
N ALA A 242 -12.16 -7.06 -10.37
CA ALA A 242 -13.06 -7.63 -11.37
C ALA A 242 -13.94 -8.77 -10.83
N GLY A 243 -13.47 -9.52 -9.84
CA GLY A 243 -14.15 -10.68 -9.26
C GLY A 243 -14.75 -10.40 -7.88
N PRO A 244 -15.01 -11.45 -7.08
CA PRO A 244 -15.60 -11.35 -5.74
C PRO A 244 -14.88 -10.35 -4.83
N ARG A 245 -15.65 -9.43 -4.26
CA ARG A 245 -15.15 -8.36 -3.39
C ARG A 245 -15.28 -8.75 -1.92
N GLY A 246 -14.29 -8.35 -1.12
CA GLY A 246 -14.27 -8.51 0.32
C GLY A 246 -14.56 -7.20 1.03
N THR A 247 -13.52 -6.61 1.61
CA THR A 247 -13.61 -5.35 2.36
C THR A 247 -12.93 -4.20 1.63
N LYS A 248 -13.37 -2.99 1.92
CA LYS A 248 -12.70 -1.75 1.53
C LYS A 248 -12.21 -1.03 2.77
N LEU A 249 -10.97 -0.57 2.71
CA LEU A 249 -10.34 0.27 3.70
C LEU A 249 -10.25 1.69 3.13
N GLU A 250 -10.92 2.64 3.76
CA GLU A 250 -10.94 4.04 3.36
C GLU A 250 -10.46 4.92 4.51
N PHE A 251 -9.42 5.73 4.28
CA PHE A 251 -8.83 6.58 5.30
C PHE A 251 -8.31 7.89 4.72
N GLY A 252 -8.17 8.89 5.59
CA GLY A 252 -7.45 10.12 5.32
C GLY A 252 -6.18 10.22 6.16
N ILE A 253 -5.44 11.30 5.97
CA ILE A 253 -4.22 11.58 6.73
C ILE A 253 -4.33 12.98 7.30
N LYS A 254 -4.15 13.10 8.62
CA LYS A 254 -3.96 14.39 9.26
C LYS A 254 -2.48 14.68 9.39
N ALA A 255 -2.04 15.84 8.90
CA ALA A 255 -0.68 16.30 9.02
C ALA A 255 -0.32 16.57 10.50
N SER A 256 0.93 16.28 10.88
CA SER A 256 1.41 16.58 12.24
C SER A 256 1.56 18.09 12.45
N LEU A 257 1.53 18.51 13.72
CA LEU A 257 1.73 19.93 14.07
C LEU A 257 3.12 20.45 13.65
N GLU A 258 4.12 19.58 13.66
CA GLU A 258 5.51 19.91 13.29
C GLU A 258 5.60 20.36 11.83
N ILE A 259 5.02 19.59 10.89
CA ILE A 259 5.04 19.96 9.46
C ILE A 259 4.03 21.06 9.13
N ASN A 260 2.95 21.19 9.92
CA ASN A 260 1.97 22.27 9.77
C ASN A 260 2.55 23.62 10.21
N THR A 261 3.34 23.68 11.28
CA THR A 261 3.86 24.95 11.81
C THR A 261 5.27 25.29 11.31
N SER A 262 6.14 24.30 11.18
CA SER A 262 7.57 24.49 10.88
C SER A 262 7.96 23.95 9.50
N THR A 263 8.98 24.57 8.88
CA THR A 263 9.61 24.08 7.65
C THR A 263 10.83 23.20 7.90
N HIS A 264 11.26 23.05 9.17
CA HIS A 264 12.50 22.38 9.52
C HIS A 264 12.60 20.93 9.01
N LEU A 265 11.49 20.18 9.03
CA LEU A 265 11.46 18.82 8.48
C LEU A 265 11.57 18.82 6.95
N PHE A 266 10.95 19.79 6.27
CA PHE A 266 11.09 19.94 4.82
C PHE A 266 12.55 20.24 4.43
N ASP A 267 13.26 21.04 5.22
CA ASP A 267 14.65 21.38 4.93
C ASP A 267 15.64 20.24 5.22
N LYS A 268 15.27 19.30 6.10
CA LYS A 268 16.13 18.15 6.48
C LYS A 268 15.90 16.89 5.66
N ILE A 269 14.64 16.55 5.40
CA ILE A 269 14.24 15.28 4.76
C ILE A 269 13.36 15.49 3.52
N GLY A 270 13.02 16.73 3.19
CA GLY A 270 12.26 17.06 2.00
C GLY A 270 13.10 17.08 0.73
N LEU A 271 12.42 17.27 -0.40
CA LEU A 271 13.05 17.39 -1.70
C LEU A 271 13.94 18.63 -1.77
N SER A 272 15.11 18.49 -2.39
CA SER A 272 16.06 19.59 -2.60
C SER A 272 15.56 20.62 -3.63
N THR A 273 14.60 20.23 -4.47
CA THR A 273 13.92 21.10 -5.44
C THR A 273 12.45 21.16 -5.08
N ASN A 274 11.90 22.36 -4.96
CA ASN A 274 10.49 22.57 -4.65
C ASN A 274 9.63 22.20 -5.88
N PRO A 275 8.75 21.19 -5.80
CA PRO A 275 7.79 20.94 -6.86
C PRO A 275 6.78 22.08 -7.00
N THR A 276 6.42 22.39 -8.23
CA THR A 276 5.26 23.24 -8.54
C THR A 276 4.03 22.35 -8.70
N ILE A 277 3.02 22.55 -7.86
CA ILE A 277 1.74 21.84 -7.92
C ILE A 277 0.67 22.89 -8.15
N GLU A 278 -0.15 22.74 -9.20
CA GLU A 278 -1.20 23.70 -9.56
C GLU A 278 -0.69 25.15 -9.68
N SER A 279 0.52 25.31 -10.23
CA SER A 279 1.24 26.60 -10.35
C SER A 279 1.73 27.23 -9.03
N VAL A 280 1.67 26.50 -7.92
CA VAL A 280 2.17 26.92 -6.60
C VAL A 280 3.46 26.19 -6.27
N GLU A 281 4.52 26.94 -5.98
CA GLU A 281 5.78 26.37 -5.50
C GLU A 281 5.62 25.87 -4.06
N CYS A 282 5.89 24.59 -3.84
CA CYS A 282 5.75 23.95 -2.54
C CYS A 282 7.00 23.18 -2.15
N ARG A 283 7.29 23.17 -0.85
CA ARG A 283 8.19 22.19 -0.25
C ARG A 283 7.45 20.86 -0.14
N ALA A 284 8.16 19.76 -0.41
CA ALA A 284 7.56 18.44 -0.41
C ALA A 284 8.41 17.42 0.33
N ILE A 285 7.74 16.48 1.01
CA ILE A 285 8.33 15.29 1.61
C ILE A 285 7.61 14.08 1.03
N ASP A 286 8.37 13.14 0.46
CA ASP A 286 7.83 11.88 -0.05
C ASP A 286 7.89 10.81 1.04
N SER A 287 6.80 10.07 1.20
CA SER A 287 6.67 8.98 2.17
C SER A 287 5.85 7.85 1.57
N ILE A 288 5.99 6.67 2.15
CA ILE A 288 5.19 5.50 1.79
C ILE A 288 4.33 5.12 2.98
N ILE A 289 3.06 4.85 2.72
CA ILE A 289 2.14 4.22 3.68
C ILE A 289 1.97 2.78 3.25
N ARG A 290 2.22 1.85 4.16
CA ARG A 290 2.03 0.42 3.90
C ARG A 290 0.76 -0.06 4.57
N VAL A 291 -0.05 -0.79 3.80
CA VAL A 291 -1.26 -1.45 4.30
C VAL A 291 -1.05 -2.96 4.17
N VAL A 292 -1.29 -3.69 5.25
CA VAL A 292 -1.14 -5.15 5.32
C VAL A 292 -2.45 -5.77 5.81
N GLY A 293 -2.98 -6.76 5.10
CA GLY A 293 -4.09 -7.57 5.58
C GLY A 293 -3.62 -8.54 6.67
N ALA A 294 -4.28 -8.57 7.83
CA ALA A 294 -3.85 -9.43 8.93
C ALA A 294 -4.16 -10.93 8.68
N THR A 295 -5.21 -11.23 7.92
CA THR A 295 -5.64 -12.63 7.64
C THR A 295 -4.87 -13.22 6.48
N THR A 296 -4.84 -12.54 5.32
CA THR A 296 -4.17 -13.05 4.11
C THR A 296 -2.68 -12.69 4.05
N GLY A 297 -2.23 -11.69 4.81
CA GLY A 297 -0.85 -11.24 4.82
C GLY A 297 -0.43 -10.48 3.55
N THR A 298 -1.37 -10.22 2.64
CA THR A 298 -1.12 -9.39 1.46
C THR A 298 -0.78 -7.96 1.89
N SER A 299 0.07 -7.28 1.11
CA SER A 299 0.45 -5.91 1.41
C SER A 299 0.48 -5.03 0.18
N ILE A 300 0.17 -3.75 0.36
CA ILE A 300 0.25 -2.73 -0.67
C ILE A 300 0.95 -1.49 -0.13
N ASN A 301 1.81 -0.89 -0.96
CA ASN A 301 2.52 0.33 -0.65
C ASN A 301 1.85 1.49 -1.40
N ILE A 302 1.50 2.53 -0.68
CA ILE A 302 0.83 3.73 -1.20
C ILE A 302 1.81 4.89 -1.10
N ASN A 303 2.11 5.53 -2.23
CA ASN A 303 2.99 6.69 -2.28
C ASN A 303 2.21 7.96 -1.89
N VAL A 304 2.72 8.67 -0.90
CA VAL A 304 2.12 9.90 -0.37
C VAL A 304 3.17 11.01 -0.35
N ARG A 305 2.76 12.22 -0.73
CA ARG A 305 3.60 13.42 -0.75
C ARG A 305 2.98 14.48 0.15
N TYR A 306 3.68 14.85 1.22
CA TYR A 306 3.28 15.97 2.08
C TYR A 306 3.78 17.27 1.48
N VAL A 307 2.91 18.26 1.34
CA VAL A 307 3.26 19.53 0.69
C VAL A 307 2.92 20.73 1.55
N ARG A 308 3.83 21.69 1.53
CA ARG A 308 3.68 22.99 2.17
C ARG A 308 4.05 24.08 1.19
N LYS A 309 3.19 25.08 1.03
CA LYS A 309 3.52 26.30 0.30
C LYS A 309 4.77 26.98 0.89
N VAL A 310 5.67 27.43 0.01
CA VAL A 310 6.92 28.13 0.38
C VAL A 310 6.62 29.46 1.06
#